data_AF-A0A6A4NFM8-F1
#
_entry.id   AF-A0A6A4NFM8-F1
#
_cell.length_a   1.000
_cell.length_b   1.000
_cell.length_c   1.000
_cell.angle_alpha   90.00
_cell.angle_beta   90.00
_cell.angle_gamma   90.00
#
_symmetry.space_group_name_H-M   'P 1'
#
loop_
_entity.id
_entity.type
_entity.pdbx_description
1 polymer ?
#
loop_
_entity_poly.entity_id
_entity_poly.type
_entity_poly.pdbx_seq_one_letter_code
_entity_poly.pdbx_strand_id
1 'polypeptide(L)'
;MYIHSLYIVYFTRDLMKRLINLAFDCTIIRFQEIVPLNAGNVIGPRDSAPVSKWVGLISEVLNNNNTKPCDERGYWVAGRKQMVGIFLCVWVRADLYTYVSNIKVSCIGRGIMGYLGNKGSISISMRLSHTTFCFVCTHLASGEKDGDEIRRNLDVSEILKKTKFPRSFKSHYHPQNILEHE
;
A
#
# COMPACT_ATOMS: atom_id res chain seq x y z
N MET A 1 -8.14 21.14 -2.63
CA MET A 1 -7.97 19.68 -2.53
C MET A 1 -6.79 19.41 -1.61
N TYR A 2 -7.05 19.32 -0.30
CA TYR A 2 -6.02 19.04 0.72
C TYR A 2 -5.68 17.56 0.67
N ILE A 3 -4.69 17.19 -0.15
CA ILE A 3 -4.07 15.86 -0.03
C ILE A 3 -3.11 15.98 1.16
N HIS A 4 -3.56 15.62 2.36
CA HIS A 4 -2.66 15.38 3.49
C HIS A 4 -1.78 14.16 3.17
N SER A 5 -0.72 14.38 2.39
CA SER A 5 0.40 13.47 2.24
C SER A 5 1.38 13.73 3.38
N LEU A 6 1.09 13.27 4.60
CA LEU A 6 2.10 12.82 5.56
C LEU A 6 1.40 12.20 6.78
N TYR A 7 1.33 10.88 6.82
CA TYR A 7 1.39 10.16 8.08
C TYR A 7 2.54 9.18 7.95
N ILE A 8 3.77 9.68 8.13
CA ILE A 8 4.80 8.83 8.75
C ILE A 8 4.31 8.70 10.19
N VAL A 9 3.44 7.74 10.46
CA VAL A 9 3.21 7.32 11.83
C VAL A 9 4.51 6.65 12.24
N TYR A 10 5.30 7.34 13.06
CA TYR A 10 6.32 6.68 13.87
C TYR A 10 5.59 5.69 14.76
N PHE A 11 5.47 4.46 14.28
CA PHE A 11 4.91 3.38 15.05
C PHE A 11 5.94 2.99 16.11
N THR A 12 5.87 3.64 17.27
CA THR A 12 6.46 3.05 18.48
C THR A 12 5.75 1.72 18.73
N ARG A 13 6.48 0.72 19.25
CA ARG A 13 5.90 -0.60 19.60
C ARG A 13 4.61 -0.46 20.42
N ASP A 14 4.53 0.55 21.28
CA ASP A 14 3.37 0.82 22.13
C ASP A 14 2.17 1.45 21.39
N LEU A 15 2.40 2.31 20.40
CA LEU A 15 1.32 2.84 19.57
C LEU A 15 0.71 1.74 18.67
N MET A 16 1.52 0.82 18.15
CA MET A 16 1.01 -0.36 17.44
C MET A 16 0.13 -1.22 18.34
N LYS A 17 0.60 -1.57 19.55
CA LYS A 17 -0.19 -2.35 20.50
C LYS A 17 -1.54 -1.70 20.84
N ARG A 18 -1.55 -0.37 20.99
CA ARG A 18 -2.76 0.38 21.37
C ARG A 18 -3.78 0.46 20.23
N LEU A 19 -3.32 0.57 18.99
CA LEU A 19 -4.19 0.49 17.80
C LEU A 19 -4.71 -0.93 17.57
N ILE A 20 -3.91 -1.97 17.85
CA ILE A 20 -4.27 -3.38 17.63
C ILE A 20 -5.29 -3.92 18.65
N ASN A 21 -5.46 -3.25 19.80
CA ASN A 21 -6.54 -3.56 20.74
C ASN A 21 -7.94 -3.18 20.22
N LEU A 22 -8.02 -2.44 19.10
CA LEU A 22 -9.24 -2.28 18.32
C LEU A 22 -9.22 -3.32 17.20
N ALA A 23 -10.22 -4.21 17.16
CA ALA A 23 -10.32 -5.23 16.11
C ALA A 23 -10.78 -4.58 14.80
N PHE A 24 -9.83 -4.22 13.93
CA PHE A 24 -10.13 -3.66 12.61
C PHE A 24 -10.40 -4.77 11.58
N ASP A 25 -11.34 -4.56 10.66
CA ASP A 25 -11.60 -5.51 9.57
C ASP A 25 -10.44 -5.58 8.57
N CYS A 26 -9.82 -4.43 8.30
CA CYS A 26 -8.65 -4.29 7.43
C CYS A 26 -7.58 -3.42 8.10
N THR A 27 -6.32 -3.86 8.05
CA THR A 27 -5.15 -3.09 8.50
C THR A 27 -4.23 -2.80 7.32
N ILE A 28 -3.98 -1.52 7.05
CA ILE A 28 -3.20 -1.07 5.88
C ILE A 28 -1.86 -0.50 6.34
N ILE A 29 -0.77 -1.10 5.88
CA ILE A 29 0.60 -0.69 6.25
C ILE A 29 1.33 -0.20 5.01
N ARG A 30 1.99 0.95 5.18
CA ARG A 30 2.64 1.69 4.10
C ARG A 30 4.02 2.16 4.57
N PHE A 31 5.04 1.94 3.74
CA PHE A 31 6.39 2.48 3.97
C PHE A 31 6.87 3.26 2.74
N GLN A 32 7.67 4.28 3.02
CA GLN A 32 8.46 5.03 2.05
C GLN A 32 9.93 4.88 2.46
N GLU A 33 10.84 4.93 1.48
CA GLU A 33 12.29 4.83 1.71
C GLU A 33 12.73 3.55 2.45
N ILE A 34 12.03 2.43 2.24
CA ILE A 34 12.35 1.15 2.91
C ILE A 34 13.69 0.54 2.50
N VAL A 35 14.24 0.98 1.37
CA VAL A 35 15.59 0.64 0.91
C VAL A 35 16.35 1.92 0.58
N PRO A 36 17.68 1.98 0.83
CA PRO A 36 18.50 3.12 0.44
C PRO A 36 18.41 3.39 -1.06
N LEU A 37 18.32 4.66 -1.44
CA LEU A 37 18.31 5.05 -2.85
C LEU A 37 19.73 5.03 -3.42
N ASN A 38 20.12 3.88 -3.97
CA ASN A 38 21.35 3.73 -4.74
C ASN A 38 21.04 3.09 -6.11
N ALA A 39 21.98 3.19 -7.06
CA ALA A 39 21.79 2.68 -8.43
C ALA A 39 21.44 1.18 -8.46
N GLY A 40 21.99 0.40 -7.53
CA GLY A 40 21.69 -1.03 -7.37
C GLY A 40 20.23 -1.30 -7.01
N ASN A 41 19.64 -0.54 -6.10
CA ASN A 41 18.24 -0.72 -5.67
C ASN A 41 17.23 -0.15 -6.68
N VAL A 42 17.67 0.75 -7.56
CA VAL A 42 16.84 1.41 -8.57
C VAL A 42 16.85 0.64 -9.90
N ILE A 43 17.99 0.05 -10.29
CA ILE A 43 18.21 -0.61 -11.60
C ILE A 43 18.47 -2.12 -11.46
N GLY A 44 18.99 -2.55 -10.31
CA GLY A 44 19.31 -3.94 -10.03
C GLY A 44 18.13 -4.78 -9.55
N PRO A 45 18.37 -6.05 -9.19
CA PRO A 45 17.34 -6.94 -8.69
C PRO A 45 16.68 -6.37 -7.42
N ARG A 46 15.36 -6.53 -7.30
CA ARG A 46 14.61 -5.99 -6.16
C ARG A 46 15.07 -6.65 -4.86
N ASP A 47 15.69 -5.88 -3.98
CA ASP A 47 15.90 -6.30 -2.60
C ASP A 47 14.58 -6.23 -1.83
N SER A 48 14.09 -7.40 -1.42
CA SER A 48 12.85 -7.58 -0.66
C SER A 48 13.10 -8.08 0.77
N ALA A 49 14.37 -8.21 1.18
CA ALA A 49 14.72 -8.68 2.51
C ALA A 49 14.17 -7.75 3.62
N PRO A 50 14.29 -6.40 3.52
CA PRO A 50 13.71 -5.49 4.51
C PRO A 50 12.18 -5.66 4.62
N VAL A 51 11.49 -5.75 3.49
CA VAL A 51 10.03 -5.95 3.43
C VAL A 51 9.63 -7.27 4.08
N SER A 52 10.35 -8.36 3.81
CA SER A 52 10.04 -9.68 4.35
C SER A 52 10.16 -9.70 5.87
N LYS A 53 11.20 -9.06 6.41
CA LYS A 53 11.38 -8.89 7.87
C LYS A 53 10.24 -8.09 8.49
N TRP A 54 9.84 -6.98 7.87
CA TRP A 54 8.72 -6.17 8.35
C TRP A 54 7.41 -6.94 8.34
N VAL A 55 7.10 -7.66 7.26
CA VAL A 55 5.89 -8.48 7.18
C VAL A 55 5.86 -9.56 8.26
N GLY A 56 7.00 -10.21 8.55
CA GLY A 56 7.10 -11.19 9.63
C GLY A 56 6.80 -10.58 11.00
N LEU A 57 7.42 -9.45 11.33
CA LEU A 57 7.18 -8.74 12.60
C LEU A 57 5.73 -8.27 12.71
N ILE A 58 5.15 -7.74 11.63
CA ILE A 58 3.75 -7.32 11.62
C ILE A 58 2.84 -8.52 11.83
N SER A 59 3.11 -9.65 11.18
CA SER A 59 2.34 -10.88 11.36
C SER A 59 2.36 -11.33 12.82
N GLU A 60 3.54 -11.31 13.47
CA GLU A 60 3.69 -11.67 14.87
C GLU A 60 2.86 -10.77 15.79
N VAL A 61 2.85 -9.46 15.50
CA VAL A 61 2.10 -8.49 16.31
C VAL A 61 0.59 -8.60 16.07
N LEU A 62 0.15 -8.77 14.82
CA LEU A 62 -1.28 -8.89 14.48
C LEU A 62 -1.88 -10.23 14.92
N ASN A 63 -1.09 -11.30 14.90
CA ASN A 63 -1.53 -12.66 15.20
C ASN A 63 -1.03 -13.17 16.56
N ASN A 64 -0.73 -12.27 17.50
CA ASN A 64 -0.07 -12.58 18.77
C ASN A 64 -0.69 -13.81 19.50
N ASN A 65 0.17 -14.75 19.92
CA ASN A 65 -0.16 -16.07 20.50
C ASN A 65 -0.97 -16.07 21.82
N ASN A 66 -1.34 -14.91 22.35
CA ASN A 66 -2.20 -14.79 23.54
C ASN A 66 -3.69 -14.92 23.23
N THR A 67 -4.05 -14.96 21.95
CA THR A 67 -5.40 -15.32 21.52
C THR A 67 -5.57 -16.83 21.65
N LYS A 68 -6.62 -17.27 22.34
CA LYS A 68 -6.92 -18.69 22.51
C LYS A 68 -7.08 -19.35 21.12
N PRO A 69 -6.84 -20.67 20.96
CA PRO A 69 -7.04 -21.39 19.69
C PRO A 69 -8.42 -21.22 19.04
N CYS A 70 -9.41 -20.75 19.81
CA CYS A 70 -10.78 -20.47 19.40
C CYS A 70 -11.07 -19.00 19.06
N ASP A 71 -10.06 -18.13 19.03
CA ASP A 71 -10.24 -16.70 18.72
C ASP A 71 -9.98 -16.44 17.23
N GLU A 72 -11.04 -16.21 16.46
CA GLU A 72 -11.02 -15.94 15.01
C GLU A 72 -10.39 -14.59 14.63
N ARG A 73 -9.72 -13.91 15.58
CA ARG A 73 -9.16 -12.54 15.45
C ARG A 73 -7.82 -12.46 14.72
N GLY A 74 -7.39 -13.53 14.06
CA GLY A 74 -6.19 -13.50 13.23
C GLY A 74 -6.33 -12.58 12.00
N TYR A 75 -5.22 -12.33 11.32
CA TYR A 75 -5.13 -11.54 10.10
C TYR A 75 -4.31 -12.26 9.04
N TRP A 76 -4.80 -12.20 7.80
CA TRP A 76 -4.11 -12.68 6.61
C TRP A 76 -3.75 -11.52 5.68
N VAL A 77 -2.65 -11.68 4.94
CA VAL A 77 -2.26 -10.71 3.90
C VAL A 77 -3.14 -10.90 2.68
N ALA A 78 -4.01 -9.94 2.38
CA ALA A 78 -4.77 -9.91 1.14
C ALA A 78 -3.88 -9.52 -0.06
N GLY A 79 -3.01 -8.53 0.12
CA GLY A 79 -2.11 -8.11 -0.95
C GLY A 79 -0.94 -7.28 -0.45
N ARG A 80 0.22 -7.47 -1.06
CA ARG A 80 1.42 -6.67 -0.77
C ARG A 80 2.21 -6.37 -2.04
N LYS A 81 2.85 -5.21 -2.08
CA LYS A 81 3.71 -4.83 -3.21
C LYS A 81 4.79 -3.86 -2.77
N GLN A 82 5.98 -4.03 -3.36
CA GLN A 82 7.11 -3.13 -3.24
C GLN A 82 7.49 -2.56 -4.62
N MET A 83 7.81 -1.26 -4.66
CA MET A 83 8.36 -0.55 -5.82
C MET A 83 9.52 0.33 -5.33
N VAL A 84 10.75 -0.12 -5.54
CA VAL A 84 11.99 0.50 -5.01
C VAL A 84 11.82 0.76 -3.50
N GLY A 85 11.69 2.02 -3.08
CA GLY A 85 11.53 2.44 -1.68
C GLY A 85 10.09 2.47 -1.18
N ILE A 86 9.08 2.26 -2.04
CA ILE A 86 7.67 2.33 -1.67
C ILE A 86 7.15 0.92 -1.38
N PHE A 87 6.39 0.75 -0.30
CA PHE A 87 5.75 -0.51 0.04
C PHE A 87 4.33 -0.30 0.54
N LEU A 88 3.41 -1.16 0.10
CA LEU A 88 2.02 -1.20 0.55
C LEU A 88 1.63 -2.66 0.85
N CYS A 89 1.02 -2.88 2.01
CA CYS A 89 0.52 -4.18 2.47
C CYS A 89 -0.86 -4.02 3.09
N VAL A 90 -1.78 -4.89 2.67
CA VAL A 90 -3.17 -4.94 3.11
C VAL A 90 -3.38 -6.24 3.87
N TRP A 91 -3.73 -6.12 5.14
CA TRP A 91 -4.09 -7.23 6.02
C TRP A 91 -5.59 -7.21 6.24
N VAL A 92 -6.22 -8.38 6.27
CA VAL A 92 -7.66 -8.55 6.48
C VAL A 92 -7.86 -9.58 7.58
N ARG A 93 -8.85 -9.35 8.45
CA ARG A 93 -9.21 -10.29 9.53
C ARG A 93 -9.58 -11.66 8.96
N ALA A 94 -9.27 -12.72 9.70
CA ALA A 94 -9.27 -14.08 9.19
C ALA A 94 -10.67 -14.59 8.78
N ASP A 95 -11.69 -14.26 9.56
CA ASP A 95 -13.10 -14.50 9.28
C ASP A 95 -13.60 -13.79 8.01
N LEU A 96 -13.03 -12.62 7.70
CA LEU A 96 -13.39 -11.82 6.52
C LEU A 96 -12.61 -12.20 5.25
N TYR A 97 -11.50 -12.93 5.40
CA TYR A 97 -10.59 -13.23 4.29
C TYR A 97 -11.25 -14.04 3.17
N THR A 98 -12.21 -14.91 3.51
CA THR A 98 -12.97 -15.73 2.56
C THR A 98 -13.83 -14.89 1.60
N TYR A 99 -14.15 -13.65 1.97
CA TYR A 99 -14.92 -12.71 1.14
C TYR A 99 -14.05 -11.80 0.29
N VAL A 100 -12.72 -11.88 0.42
CA VAL A 100 -11.78 -11.09 -0.39
C VAL A 100 -11.69 -11.69 -1.79
N SER A 101 -11.82 -10.85 -2.81
CA SER A 101 -11.71 -11.25 -4.21
C SER A 101 -11.21 -10.11 -5.10
N ASN A 102 -10.93 -10.39 -6.37
CA ASN A 102 -10.60 -9.39 -7.39
C ASN A 102 -9.43 -8.46 -7.01
N ILE A 103 -8.39 -9.02 -6.37
CA ILE A 103 -7.20 -8.28 -5.95
C ILE A 103 -6.37 -7.92 -7.18
N LYS A 104 -6.08 -6.63 -7.35
CA LYS A 104 -5.32 -6.07 -8.47
C LYS A 104 -4.33 -5.05 -7.95
N VAL A 105 -3.17 -4.99 -8.60
CA VAL A 105 -2.08 -4.09 -8.21
C VAL A 105 -1.66 -3.25 -9.40
N SER A 106 -1.47 -1.95 -9.18
CA SER A 106 -0.91 -1.00 -10.16
C SER A 106 0.27 -0.27 -9.54
N CYS A 107 1.33 -0.05 -10.33
CA CYS A 107 2.54 0.64 -9.87
C CYS A 107 2.93 1.71 -10.89
N ILE A 108 2.98 2.97 -10.47
CA ILE A 108 3.32 4.11 -11.33
C ILE A 108 4.59 4.75 -10.80
N GLY A 109 5.71 4.59 -11.51
CA GLY A 109 6.97 5.27 -11.18
C GLY A 109 6.98 6.72 -11.65
N ARG A 110 7.53 7.62 -10.83
CA ARG A 110 7.58 9.08 -11.05
C ARG A 110 8.93 9.72 -10.74
N GLY A 111 9.93 8.92 -10.35
CA GLY A 111 11.22 9.42 -9.92
C GLY A 111 12.15 9.76 -11.08
N ILE A 112 13.38 9.24 -11.07
CA ILE A 112 14.40 9.59 -12.08
C ILE A 112 13.83 9.38 -13.50
N MET A 113 14.06 10.35 -14.39
CA MET A 113 13.51 10.41 -15.76
C MET A 113 11.98 10.33 -15.89
N GLY A 114 11.23 10.49 -14.79
CA GLY A 114 9.77 10.44 -14.78
C GLY A 114 9.16 9.04 -14.76
N TYR A 115 9.99 7.98 -14.62
CA TYR A 115 9.53 6.59 -14.65
C TYR A 115 10.20 5.67 -13.62
N LEU A 116 11.39 6.02 -13.10
CA LEU A 116 12.07 5.16 -12.13
C LEU A 116 11.39 5.22 -10.75
N GLY A 117 11.25 4.05 -10.12
CA GLY A 117 10.29 3.81 -9.04
C GLY A 117 10.66 4.35 -7.65
N ASN A 118 11.68 5.21 -7.51
CA ASN A 118 12.03 5.79 -6.21
C ASN A 118 10.98 6.81 -5.72
N LYS A 119 10.27 7.44 -6.63
CA LYS A 119 9.02 8.19 -6.39
C LYS A 119 7.90 7.55 -7.22
N GLY A 120 6.66 7.76 -6.83
CA GLY A 120 5.51 7.22 -7.55
C GLY A 120 4.36 6.77 -6.65
N SER A 121 3.62 5.76 -7.13
CA SER A 121 2.47 5.19 -6.44
C SER A 121 2.43 3.67 -6.55
N ILE A 122 1.98 3.02 -5.48
CA ILE A 122 1.45 1.66 -5.49
C ILE A 122 -0.03 1.74 -5.13
N SER A 123 -0.88 1.15 -5.96
CA SER A 123 -2.32 1.06 -5.72
C SER A 123 -2.76 -0.40 -5.70
N ILE A 124 -3.49 -0.81 -4.67
CA ILE A 124 -4.11 -2.14 -4.55
C ILE A 124 -5.63 -1.97 -4.56
N SER A 125 -6.27 -2.47 -5.60
CA SER A 125 -7.73 -2.61 -5.68
C SER A 125 -8.10 -4.01 -5.20
N MET A 126 -9.10 -4.12 -4.33
CA MET A 126 -9.67 -5.41 -3.93
C MET A 126 -11.17 -5.28 -3.73
N ARG A 127 -11.88 -6.39 -3.82
CA ARG A 127 -13.29 -6.48 -3.42
C ARG A 127 -13.39 -7.26 -2.11
N LEU A 128 -14.10 -6.71 -1.15
CA LEU A 128 -14.49 -7.40 0.08
C LEU A 128 -16.02 -7.52 0.05
N SER A 129 -16.53 -8.74 -0.05
CA SER A 129 -17.96 -9.03 -0.26
C SER A 129 -18.52 -8.30 -1.50
N HIS A 130 -19.33 -7.26 -1.30
CA HIS A 130 -19.97 -6.49 -2.38
C HIS A 130 -19.34 -5.10 -2.60
N THR A 131 -18.34 -4.72 -1.79
CA THR A 131 -17.73 -3.39 -1.84
C THR A 131 -16.31 -3.49 -2.38
N THR A 132 -15.95 -2.56 -3.27
CA THR A 132 -14.59 -2.44 -3.82
C THR A 132 -13.81 -1.35 -3.11
N PHE A 133 -12.59 -1.66 -2.71
CA PHE A 133 -11.67 -0.73 -2.04
C PHE A 133 -10.44 -0.52 -2.91
N CYS A 134 -9.89 0.69 -2.91
CA CYS A 134 -8.59 1.00 -3.51
C CYS A 134 -7.68 1.65 -2.47
N PHE A 135 -6.60 0.95 -2.11
CA PHE A 135 -5.58 1.45 -1.20
C PHE A 135 -4.43 2.03 -2.02
N VAL A 136 -4.04 3.27 -1.73
CA VAL A 136 -3.00 3.98 -2.47
C VAL A 136 -1.88 4.40 -1.53
N CYS A 137 -0.64 4.11 -1.93
CA CYS A 137 0.57 4.59 -1.26
C CYS A 137 1.41 5.37 -2.26
N THR A 138 1.53 6.69 -2.03
CA THR A 138 2.33 7.57 -2.88
C THR A 138 3.61 8.00 -2.18
N HIS A 139 4.64 8.28 -2.97
CA HIS A 139 5.85 9.00 -2.57
C HIS A 139 6.13 10.03 -3.67
N LEU A 140 5.73 11.28 -3.45
CA LEU A 140 5.75 12.33 -4.47
C LEU A 140 7.12 13.06 -4.49
N ALA A 141 7.33 13.94 -5.47
CA ALA A 141 8.47 14.84 -5.50
C ALA A 141 8.66 15.59 -4.16
N SER A 142 9.89 15.58 -3.65
CA SER A 142 10.32 16.31 -2.45
C SER A 142 10.92 17.67 -2.83
N GLY A 143 11.02 18.58 -1.86
CA GLY A 143 11.63 19.90 -2.04
C GLY A 143 10.68 21.04 -1.67
N GLU A 144 11.27 22.17 -1.29
CA GLU A 144 10.59 23.37 -0.80
C GLU A 144 10.88 24.60 -1.67
N LYS A 145 11.49 24.42 -2.85
CA LYS A 145 11.75 25.52 -3.78
C LYS A 145 10.50 25.85 -4.58
N ASP A 146 10.40 27.10 -5.04
CA ASP A 146 9.35 27.53 -5.96
C ASP A 146 9.26 26.60 -7.17
N GLY A 147 8.07 26.06 -7.44
CA GLY A 147 7.80 25.11 -8.51
C GLY A 147 7.86 23.63 -8.08
N ASP A 148 8.33 23.29 -6.88
CA ASP A 148 8.28 21.91 -6.38
C ASP A 148 6.83 21.46 -6.10
N GLU A 149 5.95 22.37 -5.71
CA GLU A 149 4.51 22.14 -5.61
C GLU A 149 3.88 21.78 -6.95
N ILE A 150 4.32 22.43 -8.03
CA ILE A 150 3.87 22.11 -9.40
C ILE A 150 4.29 20.69 -9.76
N ARG A 151 5.55 20.30 -9.44
CA ARG A 151 6.04 18.93 -9.66
C ARG A 151 5.22 17.88 -8.88
N ARG A 152 4.90 18.14 -7.61
CA ARG A 152 4.04 17.26 -6.80
C ARG A 152 2.64 17.11 -7.39
N ASN A 153 2.04 18.21 -7.86
CA ASN A 153 0.73 18.18 -8.49
C ASN A 153 0.75 17.41 -9.83
N LEU A 154 1.82 17.56 -10.62
CA LEU A 154 2.04 16.77 -11.84
C LEU A 154 2.16 15.27 -11.53
N ASP A 155 2.87 14.90 -10.46
CA ASP A 155 2.95 13.50 -10.04
C ASP A 155 1.57 12.93 -9.70
N VAL A 156 0.75 13.67 -8.94
CA VAL A 156 -0.63 13.27 -8.62
C VAL A 156 -1.47 13.09 -9.89
N SER A 157 -1.42 14.05 -10.80
CA SER A 157 -2.17 13.99 -12.07
C SER A 157 -1.78 12.76 -12.89
N GLU A 158 -0.46 12.51 -13.02
CA GLU A 158 0.05 11.36 -13.76
C GLU A 158 -0.28 10.03 -13.08
N ILE A 159 -0.25 9.97 -11.74
CA ILE A 159 -0.67 8.79 -10.96
C ILE A 159 -2.14 8.48 -11.20
N LEU A 160 -3.03 9.47 -11.11
CA LEU A 160 -4.47 9.28 -11.33
C LEU A 160 -4.75 8.84 -12.77
N LYS A 161 -4.08 9.46 -13.74
CA LYS A 161 -4.23 9.16 -15.16
C LYS A 161 -3.76 7.76 -15.54
N LYS A 162 -2.58 7.36 -15.06
CA LYS A 162 -1.91 6.12 -15.47
C LYS A 162 -2.28 4.90 -14.62
N THR A 163 -2.80 5.08 -13.40
CA THR A 163 -3.25 3.96 -12.58
C THR A 163 -4.43 3.27 -13.26
N LYS A 164 -4.19 2.05 -13.73
CA LYS A 164 -5.19 1.18 -14.33
C LYS A 164 -5.20 -0.19 -13.67
N PHE A 165 -6.40 -0.73 -13.49
CA PHE A 165 -6.63 -2.08 -12.99
C PHE A 165 -7.20 -2.94 -14.13
N PRO A 166 -6.61 -4.11 -14.44
CA PRO A 166 -7.08 -4.96 -15.54
C PRO A 166 -8.55 -5.32 -15.41
N ARG A 167 -9.29 -5.33 -16.53
CA ARG A 167 -10.66 -5.84 -16.53
C ARG A 167 -10.65 -7.34 -16.26
N SER A 168 -11.56 -7.79 -15.40
CA SER A 168 -11.89 -9.21 -15.35
C SER A 168 -12.91 -9.46 -16.44
N PHE A 169 -12.66 -10.41 -17.34
CA PHE A 169 -13.58 -10.75 -18.44
C PHE A 169 -14.96 -11.22 -17.97
N LYS A 170 -15.13 -11.50 -16.67
CA LYS A 170 -16.35 -12.07 -16.09
C LYS A 170 -17.34 -11.06 -15.49
N SER A 171 -17.08 -9.76 -15.54
CA SER A 171 -17.97 -8.76 -14.91
C SER A 171 -17.77 -7.35 -15.47
N HIS A 172 -18.89 -6.68 -15.79
CA HIS A 172 -18.94 -5.30 -16.28
C HIS A 172 -18.82 -4.24 -15.16
N TYR A 173 -18.93 -4.62 -13.88
CA TYR A 173 -18.96 -3.71 -12.73
C TYR A 173 -17.70 -3.86 -11.88
N HIS A 174 -16.54 -3.55 -12.46
CA HIS A 174 -15.29 -3.47 -11.72
C HIS A 174 -14.55 -2.18 -12.03
N PRO A 175 -14.05 -1.48 -10.99
CA PRO A 175 -13.35 -0.24 -11.17
C PRO A 175 -12.03 -0.46 -11.92
N GLN A 176 -11.78 0.39 -12.90
CA GLN A 176 -10.62 0.33 -13.79
C GLN A 176 -9.55 1.34 -13.42
N ASN A 177 -9.87 2.31 -12.56
CA ASN A 177 -8.95 3.31 -12.06
C ASN A 177 -9.31 3.73 -10.63
N ILE A 178 -8.51 4.61 -10.01
CA ILE A 178 -8.69 5.01 -8.61
C ILE A 178 -10.05 5.69 -8.39
N LEU A 179 -10.48 6.57 -9.31
CA LEU A 179 -11.67 7.39 -9.19
C LEU A 179 -12.98 6.60 -9.35
N GLU A 180 -12.92 5.38 -9.88
CA GLU A 180 -14.10 4.49 -10.02
C GLU A 180 -14.44 3.72 -8.73
N HIS A 181 -13.74 3.96 -7.61
CA HIS A 181 -13.98 3.31 -6.31
C HIS A 181 -14.79 4.19 -5.33
N GLU A 182 -15.59 5.13 -5.82
CA GLU A 182 -16.51 5.96 -5.01
C GLU A 182 -17.78 5.22 -4.57
#